data_AF-A0AAV7Q9E3-F1
#
_entry.id   AF-A0AAV7Q9E3-F1
#
_cell.length_a   1.000
_cell.length_b   1.000
_cell.length_c   1.000
_cell.angle_alpha   90.00
_cell.angle_beta   90.00
_cell.angle_gamma   90.00
#
_symmetry.space_group_name_H-M   'P 1'
#
loop_
_entity.id
_entity.type
_entity.pdbx_description
1 polymer ?
#
loop_
_entity_poly.entity_id
_entity_poly.type
_entity_poly.pdbx_seq_one_letter_code
_entity_poly.pdbx_strand_id
1 'polypeptide(L)'
;MGDQTQETTMDRILQEISAVSHRLEGMDNAMALLTAETKSMRLDVEGFQSRVTGLQQHVATMETHITSSQDRDHELLYLHSKLIDLEDRSRRDNVRFLRFPENIEGTDIHSYLRETPPKLTGLTFDPPLQF
;
A
#
# COMPACT_ATOMS: atom_id res chain seq x y z
N MET A 1 63.31 -43.64 53.61
CA MET A 1 62.33 -43.99 52.55
C MET A 1 61.02 -43.22 52.66
N GLY A 2 60.51 -42.88 53.86
CA GLY A 2 59.26 -42.10 53.98
C GLY A 2 59.33 -40.61 53.57
N ASP A 3 60.51 -40.00 53.63
CA ASP A 3 60.70 -38.56 53.35
C ASP A 3 60.63 -38.22 51.85
N GLN A 4 61.29 -39.02 51.00
CA GLN A 4 61.26 -38.87 49.53
C GLN A 4 59.87 -39.15 48.93
N THR A 5 59.09 -40.05 49.53
CA THR A 5 57.69 -40.28 49.09
C THR A 5 56.78 -39.11 49.47
N GLN A 6 57.04 -38.44 50.59
CA GLN A 6 56.26 -37.28 51.01
C GLN A 6 56.55 -36.06 50.12
N GLU A 7 57.83 -35.84 49.80
CA GLU A 7 58.29 -34.78 48.87
C GLU A 7 57.68 -34.95 47.47
N THR A 8 57.73 -36.16 46.90
CA THR A 8 57.14 -36.46 45.59
C THR A 8 55.62 -36.34 45.54
N THR A 9 54.91 -36.66 46.62
CA THR A 9 53.46 -36.40 46.70
C THR A 9 53.12 -34.92 46.75
N MET A 10 53.92 -34.12 47.45
CA MET A 10 53.72 -32.67 47.54
C MET A 10 53.92 -32.01 46.17
N ASP A 11 54.98 -32.38 45.45
CA ASP A 11 55.26 -31.87 44.11
C ASP A 11 54.11 -32.16 43.12
N ARG A 12 53.53 -33.36 43.20
CA ARG A 12 52.39 -33.73 42.36
C ARG A 12 51.15 -32.87 42.66
N ILE A 13 50.87 -32.63 43.94
CA ILE A 13 49.75 -31.77 44.36
C ILE A 13 49.96 -30.34 43.85
N LEU A 14 51.18 -29.80 43.98
CA LEU A 14 51.51 -28.46 43.48
C LEU A 14 51.33 -28.37 41.95
N GLN A 15 51.69 -29.42 41.22
CA GLN A 15 51.49 -29.47 39.78
C GLN A 15 50.00 -29.51 39.40
N GLU A 16 49.18 -30.28 40.12
CA GLU A 16 47.73 -30.33 39.91
C GLU A 16 47.06 -28.98 40.26
N ILE A 17 47.48 -28.32 41.34
CA ILE A 17 47.00 -26.97 41.71
C ILE A 17 47.34 -25.96 40.62
N SER A 18 48.55 -26.00 40.07
CA SER A 18 48.98 -25.13 38.98
C SER A 18 48.12 -25.36 37.72
N ALA A 19 47.90 -26.62 37.34
CA ALA A 19 47.06 -26.98 36.20
C ALA A 19 45.60 -26.52 36.39
N VAL A 20 45.04 -26.66 37.60
CA VAL A 20 43.70 -26.17 37.93
C VAL A 20 43.65 -24.64 37.86
N SER A 21 44.66 -23.95 38.37
CA SER A 21 44.74 -22.48 38.35
C SER A 21 44.74 -21.94 36.91
N HIS A 22 45.53 -22.53 36.02
CA HIS A 22 45.52 -22.15 34.60
C HIS A 22 44.18 -22.43 33.91
N ARG A 23 43.50 -23.53 34.26
CA ARG A 23 42.15 -23.82 33.74
C ARG A 23 41.14 -22.78 34.22
N LEU A 24 41.23 -22.34 35.47
CA LEU A 24 40.37 -21.29 36.02
C LEU A 24 40.61 -19.95 35.32
N GLU A 25 41.86 -19.55 35.09
CA GLU A 25 42.20 -18.36 34.29
C GLU A 25 41.62 -18.44 32.88
N GLY A 26 41.70 -19.59 32.23
CA GLY A 26 41.10 -19.84 30.92
C GLY A 26 39.57 -19.70 30.95
N MET A 27 38.92 -20.22 32.00
CA MET A 27 37.47 -20.08 32.19
C MET A 27 37.05 -18.63 32.44
N ASP A 28 37.80 -17.88 33.24
CA ASP A 28 37.52 -16.46 33.51
C ASP A 28 37.59 -15.63 32.22
N ASN A 29 38.59 -15.88 31.38
CA ASN A 29 38.71 -15.23 30.08
C ASN A 29 37.53 -15.58 29.15
N ALA A 30 37.13 -16.86 29.10
CA ALA A 30 35.98 -17.29 28.31
C ALA A 30 34.66 -16.66 28.80
N MET A 31 34.47 -16.58 30.12
CA MET A 31 33.30 -15.92 30.72
C MET A 31 33.26 -14.42 30.42
N ALA A 32 34.42 -13.74 30.45
CA ALA A 32 34.52 -12.33 30.09
C ALA A 32 34.11 -12.09 28.62
N LEU A 33 34.57 -12.94 27.70
CA LEU A 33 34.20 -12.88 26.29
C LEU A 33 32.69 -13.12 26.07
N LEU A 34 32.14 -14.17 26.68
CA LEU A 34 30.70 -14.48 26.58
C LEU A 34 29.84 -13.33 27.14
N THR A 35 30.29 -12.69 28.22
CA THR A 35 29.60 -11.53 28.79
C THR A 35 29.59 -10.36 27.81
N ALA A 36 30.73 -10.09 27.15
CA ALA A 36 30.84 -9.04 26.15
C ALA A 36 29.94 -9.31 24.92
N GLU A 37 29.95 -10.55 24.41
CA GLU A 37 29.13 -10.95 23.27
C GLU A 37 27.64 -10.90 23.60
N THR A 38 27.23 -11.36 24.80
CA THR A 38 25.84 -11.26 25.27
C THR A 38 25.39 -9.80 25.36
N LYS A 39 26.26 -8.89 25.82
CA LYS A 39 25.96 -7.46 25.85
C LYS A 39 25.80 -6.89 24.43
N SER A 40 26.63 -7.30 23.48
CA SER A 40 26.52 -6.90 22.08
C SER A 40 25.19 -7.37 21.48
N MET A 41 24.87 -8.65 21.62
CA MET A 41 23.60 -9.21 21.14
C MET A 41 22.38 -8.49 21.72
N ARG A 42 22.44 -8.09 22.99
CA ARG A 42 21.36 -7.31 23.62
C ARG A 42 21.16 -5.96 22.92
N LEU A 43 22.24 -5.27 22.58
CA LEU A 43 22.19 -4.00 21.85
C LEU A 43 21.65 -4.18 20.43
N ASP A 44 22.05 -5.26 19.75
CA ASP A 44 21.54 -5.58 18.41
C ASP A 44 20.03 -5.86 18.45
N VAL A 45 19.56 -6.61 19.46
CA VAL A 45 18.13 -6.88 19.67
C VAL A 45 17.36 -5.59 19.95
N GLU A 46 17.87 -4.70 20.80
CA GLU A 46 17.26 -3.38 21.05
C GLU A 46 17.19 -2.55 19.74
N GLY A 47 18.25 -2.58 18.93
CA GLY A 47 18.29 -1.93 17.62
C GLY A 47 17.28 -2.52 16.64
N PHE A 48 17.13 -3.84 16.58
CA PHE A 48 16.13 -4.49 15.75
C PHE A 48 14.71 -4.18 16.21
N GLN A 49 14.43 -4.16 17.51
CA GLN A 49 13.12 -3.77 18.04
C GLN A 49 12.75 -2.36 17.60
N SER A 50 13.67 -1.40 17.72
CA SER A 50 13.44 -0.02 17.26
C SER A 50 13.10 0.05 15.77
N ARG A 51 13.85 -0.69 14.93
CA ARG A 51 13.60 -0.75 13.49
C ARG A 51 12.25 -1.39 13.15
N VAL A 52 11.87 -2.45 13.85
CA VAL A 52 10.58 -3.12 13.67
C VAL A 52 9.43 -2.17 14.03
N THR A 53 9.52 -1.46 15.15
CA THR A 53 8.52 -0.44 15.51
C THR A 53 8.40 0.66 14.46
N GLY A 54 9.53 1.15 13.94
CA GLY A 54 9.54 2.14 12.86
C GLY A 54 8.86 1.63 11.58
N LEU A 55 9.14 0.38 11.19
CA LEU A 55 8.51 -0.26 10.04
C LEU A 55 7.00 -0.45 10.24
N GLN A 56 6.58 -0.88 11.43
CA GLN A 56 5.15 -1.03 11.77
C GLN A 56 4.41 0.30 11.62
N GLN A 57 4.99 1.40 12.09
CA GLN A 57 4.39 2.72 11.94
C GLN A 57 4.33 3.19 10.48
N HIS A 58 5.37 2.87 9.70
CA HIS A 58 5.37 3.19 8.27
C HIS A 58 4.27 2.42 7.52
N VAL A 59 4.12 1.13 7.80
CA VAL A 59 3.03 0.29 7.22
C VAL A 59 1.66 0.85 7.58
N ALA A 60 1.40 1.17 8.86
CA ALA A 60 0.12 1.75 9.27
C ALA A 60 -0.21 3.07 8.56
N THR A 61 0.83 3.88 8.31
CA THR A 61 0.69 5.13 7.54
C THR A 61 0.34 4.83 6.09
N MET A 62 1.02 3.87 5.46
CA MET A 62 0.73 3.45 4.09
C MET A 62 -0.70 2.89 3.94
N GLU A 63 -1.15 2.08 4.89
CA GLU A 63 -2.53 1.55 4.90
C GLU A 63 -3.56 2.68 4.93
N THR A 64 -3.34 3.69 5.77
CA THR A 64 -4.21 4.88 5.84
C THR A 64 -4.26 5.62 4.50
N HIS A 65 -3.12 5.78 3.82
CA HIS A 65 -3.07 6.42 2.51
C HIS A 65 -3.79 5.60 1.42
N ILE A 66 -3.67 4.27 1.46
CA ILE A 66 -4.36 3.38 0.51
C ILE A 66 -5.87 3.51 0.69
N THR A 67 -6.38 3.44 1.92
CA THR A 67 -7.82 3.61 2.20
C THR A 67 -8.32 4.96 1.71
N SER A 68 -7.60 6.05 2.02
CA SER A 68 -7.97 7.38 1.53
C SER A 68 -7.93 7.50 0.00
N SER A 69 -7.04 6.76 -0.68
CA SER A 69 -7.04 6.71 -2.14
C SER A 69 -8.25 5.98 -2.69
N GLN A 70 -8.61 4.85 -2.09
CA GLN A 70 -9.79 4.07 -2.48
C GLN A 70 -11.08 4.86 -2.30
N ASP A 71 -11.21 5.60 -1.19
CA ASP A 71 -12.36 6.47 -0.94
C ASP A 71 -12.49 7.55 -2.03
N ARG A 72 -11.38 8.17 -2.43
CA ARG A 72 -11.36 9.14 -3.54
C ARG A 72 -11.74 8.51 -4.87
N ASP A 73 -11.27 7.30 -5.15
CA ASP A 73 -11.64 6.59 -6.39
C ASP A 73 -13.14 6.26 -6.43
N HIS A 74 -13.72 5.87 -5.29
CA HIS A 74 -15.17 5.68 -5.18
C HIS A 74 -15.95 6.98 -5.39
N GLU A 75 -15.48 8.10 -4.83
CA GLU A 75 -16.08 9.41 -5.04
C GLU A 75 -16.03 9.83 -6.52
N LEU A 76 -14.89 9.62 -7.18
CA LEU A 76 -14.72 9.91 -8.61
C LEU A 76 -15.67 9.09 -9.47
N LEU A 77 -15.82 7.79 -9.20
CA LEU A 77 -16.76 6.92 -9.92
C LEU A 77 -18.21 7.40 -9.73
N TYR A 78 -18.57 7.78 -8.51
CA TYR A 78 -19.89 8.33 -8.21
C TYR A 78 -20.16 9.64 -8.97
N LEU A 79 -19.22 10.58 -8.91
CA LEU A 79 -19.29 11.86 -9.62
C LEU A 79 -19.38 11.66 -11.14
N HIS A 80 -18.60 10.72 -11.68
CA HIS A 80 -18.62 10.39 -13.10
C HIS A 80 -19.98 9.86 -13.55
N SER A 81 -20.57 8.93 -12.79
CA SER A 81 -21.92 8.42 -13.06
C SER A 81 -22.97 9.53 -13.04
N LYS A 82 -22.87 10.44 -12.06
CA LYS A 82 -23.77 11.60 -11.96
C LYS A 82 -23.62 12.56 -13.14
N LEU A 83 -22.40 12.75 -13.64
CA LEU A 83 -22.13 13.58 -14.81
C LEU A 83 -22.81 13.01 -16.06
N ILE A 84 -22.69 11.68 -16.27
CA ILE A 84 -23.36 11.00 -17.39
C ILE A 84 -24.88 11.18 -17.31
N ASP A 85 -25.50 10.93 -16.15
CA ASP A 85 -26.95 11.11 -15.97
C ASP A 85 -27.39 12.56 -16.24
N LEU A 86 -26.60 13.55 -15.80
CA LEU A 86 -26.87 14.96 -16.08
C LEU A 86 -26.72 15.30 -17.56
N GLU A 87 -25.70 14.76 -18.23
CA GLU A 87 -25.49 14.96 -19.67
C GLU A 87 -26.63 14.34 -20.48
N ASP A 88 -27.04 13.12 -20.15
CA ASP A 88 -28.15 12.42 -20.79
C ASP A 88 -29.47 13.16 -20.60
N ARG A 89 -29.74 13.68 -19.39
CA ARG A 89 -30.92 14.52 -19.13
C ARG A 89 -30.87 15.83 -19.91
N SER A 90 -29.72 16.49 -19.95
CA SER A 90 -29.55 17.76 -20.65
C SER A 90 -29.71 17.61 -22.17
N ARG A 91 -29.38 16.44 -22.73
CA ARG A 91 -29.48 16.16 -24.17
C ARG A 91 -30.72 15.37 -24.56
N ARG A 92 -31.58 15.02 -23.61
CA ARG A 92 -32.74 14.13 -23.81
C ARG A 92 -33.64 14.58 -24.96
N ASP A 93 -33.88 15.88 -25.06
CA ASP A 93 -34.79 16.46 -26.05
C ASP A 93 -34.04 16.96 -27.30
N ASN A 94 -32.72 16.78 -27.35
CA ASN A 94 -31.92 17.18 -28.51
C ASN A 94 -31.97 16.09 -29.57
N VAL A 95 -32.42 16.46 -30.76
CA VAL A 95 -32.40 15.58 -31.94
C VAL A 95 -31.20 15.93 -32.82
N ARG A 96 -30.50 14.91 -33.33
CA ARG A 96 -29.38 15.07 -34.26
C ARG A 96 -29.78 14.60 -35.65
N PHE A 97 -29.77 15.52 -36.62
CA PHE A 97 -29.90 15.19 -38.03
C PHE A 97 -28.52 14.84 -38.59
N LEU A 98 -28.32 13.57 -38.96
CA LEU A 98 -27.04 13.09 -39.50
C LEU A 98 -27.19 12.84 -41.00
N ARG A 99 -26.10 13.08 -41.75
CA ARG A 99 -26.01 12.84 -43.22
C ARG A 99 -26.95 13.70 -44.07
N PHE A 100 -27.34 14.87 -43.58
CA PHE A 100 -28.03 15.87 -44.40
C PHE A 100 -26.98 16.59 -45.28
N PRO A 101 -27.20 16.71 -46.60
CA PRO A 101 -26.38 17.57 -47.44
C PRO A 101 -26.38 19.02 -46.92
N GLU A 102 -25.24 19.69 -47.00
CA GLU A 102 -25.12 21.07 -46.51
C GLU A 102 -25.96 22.04 -47.36
N ASN A 103 -26.47 23.12 -46.74
CA ASN A 103 -27.23 24.21 -47.35
C ASN A 103 -28.63 23.85 -47.91
N ILE A 104 -29.18 22.68 -47.60
CA ILE A 104 -30.53 22.31 -48.05
C ILE A 104 -31.65 23.01 -47.28
N GLU A 105 -31.34 23.57 -46.11
CA GLU A 105 -32.25 24.42 -45.35
C GLU A 105 -32.59 25.76 -46.03
N GLY A 106 -31.79 26.20 -47.01
CA GLY A 106 -31.95 27.52 -47.61
C GLY A 106 -31.69 28.64 -46.61
N THR A 107 -32.52 29.69 -46.62
CA THR A 107 -32.34 30.89 -45.77
C THR A 107 -33.01 30.76 -44.40
N ASP A 108 -33.97 29.85 -44.23
CA ASP A 108 -34.71 29.68 -42.95
C ASP A 108 -34.79 28.20 -42.52
N ILE A 109 -33.97 27.87 -41.54
CA ILE A 109 -33.90 26.54 -40.94
C ILE A 109 -35.18 26.14 -40.19
N HIS A 110 -35.95 27.09 -39.64
CA HIS A 110 -37.17 26.78 -38.89
C HIS A 110 -38.29 26.28 -39.81
N SER A 111 -38.47 26.94 -40.96
CA SER A 111 -39.42 26.49 -41.97
C SER A 111 -39.03 25.13 -42.55
N TYR A 112 -37.73 24.95 -42.85
CA TYR A 112 -37.21 23.66 -43.31
C TYR A 112 -37.47 22.53 -42.31
N LEU A 113 -37.17 22.74 -41.02
CA LEU A 113 -37.38 21.75 -39.96
C LEU A 113 -38.86 21.49 -39.63
N ARG A 114 -39.77 22.43 -39.92
CA ARG A 114 -41.22 22.21 -39.73
C ARG A 114 -41.79 21.30 -40.82
N GLU A 115 -41.32 21.45 -42.05
CA GLU A 115 -41.88 20.74 -43.20
C GLU A 115 -41.22 19.40 -43.49
N THR A 116 -39.91 19.28 -43.22
CA THR A 116 -39.10 18.16 -43.71
C THR A 116 -39.29 16.86 -42.91
N PRO A 117 -39.27 16.86 -41.56
CA PRO A 117 -39.49 15.63 -40.78
C PRO A 117 -40.83 14.94 -41.04
N PRO A 118 -42.00 15.62 -41.12
CA PRO A 118 -43.26 14.99 -41.49
C PRO A 118 -43.21 14.34 -42.88
N LYS A 119 -42.61 15.02 -43.87
CA LYS A 119 -42.48 14.52 -45.25
C LYS A 119 -41.57 13.29 -45.33
N LEU A 120 -40.49 13.24 -44.54
CA LEU A 120 -39.54 12.11 -44.50
C LEU A 120 -40.06 10.89 -43.74
N THR A 121 -40.85 11.11 -42.67
CA THR A 121 -41.35 10.03 -41.81
C THR A 121 -42.67 9.45 -42.29
N GLY A 122 -43.37 10.12 -43.22
CA GLY A 122 -44.72 9.74 -43.65
C GLY A 122 -45.79 9.86 -42.56
N LEU A 123 -45.43 10.41 -41.41
CA LEU A 123 -46.31 10.67 -40.29
C LEU A 123 -46.95 12.04 -40.51
N THR A 124 -48.22 12.05 -40.91
CA THR A 124 -49.04 13.26 -40.80
C THR A 124 -49.21 13.57 -39.33
N PHE A 125 -48.68 14.70 -38.87
CA PHE A 125 -48.96 15.22 -37.54
C PHE A 125 -50.47 15.52 -37.48
N ASP A 126 -51.22 14.68 -36.79
CA ASP A 126 -52.59 15.04 -36.40
C ASP A 126 -52.51 16.33 -35.56
N PRO A 127 -53.44 17.29 -35.78
CA PRO A 127 -53.43 18.52 -35.03
C PRO A 127 -53.50 18.21 -33.52
N PRO A 128 -52.89 19.06 -32.67
CA PRO A 128 -52.85 18.80 -31.24
C PRO A 128 -54.27 18.60 -30.70
N LEU A 129 -54.45 17.58 -29.85
CA LEU A 129 -55.68 17.38 -29.10
C LEU A 129 -56.02 18.70 -28.39
N GLN A 130 -57.12 19.33 -28.81
CA GLN A 130 -57.68 20.49 -28.15
C GLN A 130 -58.13 20.04 -26.77
N PHE A 131 -57.46 20.51 -25.72
CA PHE A 131 -57.97 20.49 -24.35
C PHE A 131 -58.82 21.72 -24.10
#